data_AF-A0A833YG38-F1
#
_entry.id   AF-A0A833YG38-F1
#
_cell.length_a   1.000
_cell.length_b   1.000
_cell.length_c   1.000
_cell.angle_alpha   90.00
_cell.angle_beta   90.00
_cell.angle_gamma   90.00
#
_symmetry.space_group_name_H-M   'P 1'
#
loop_
_entity.id
_entity.type
_entity.pdbx_description
1 polymer ?
#
loop_
_entity_poly.entity_id
_entity_poly.type
_entity_poly.pdbx_seq_one_letter_code
_entity_poly.pdbx_strand_id
1 'polypeptide(L)'
;MNPDHVLRVGGAGNKIIQLIEGKASAYVFASPGCKKWDTCAPEVILHAVGGKLTDIHGNALQYNREVKHMNSAGVLATLRNHDYYASRVPESVRNALVP
;
A
#
# COMPACT_ATOMS: atom_id res chain seq x y z
N MET A 1 -12.99 -8.41 0.24
CA MET A 1 -11.88 -8.89 -0.62
C MET A 1 -11.76 -10.40 -0.42
N ASN A 2 -11.68 -11.23 -1.47
CA ASN A 2 -11.59 -12.69 -1.37
C ASN A 2 -10.34 -13.17 -2.15
N PRO A 3 -9.18 -13.35 -1.48
CA PRO A 3 -7.94 -13.73 -2.16
C PRO A 3 -7.86 -15.24 -2.40
N ASP A 4 -7.32 -15.64 -3.55
CA ASP A 4 -7.00 -17.06 -3.81
C ASP A 4 -5.81 -17.55 -2.98
N HIS A 5 -4.83 -16.66 -2.72
CA HIS A 5 -3.65 -16.95 -1.91
C HIS A 5 -3.18 -15.73 -1.12
N VAL A 6 -2.61 -15.95 0.07
CA VAL A 6 -2.09 -14.89 0.95
C VAL A 6 -0.64 -15.15 1.31
N LEU A 7 0.25 -14.25 0.90
CA LEU A 7 1.67 -14.27 1.23
C LEU A 7 1.96 -13.45 2.49
N ARG A 8 2.58 -14.07 3.50
CA ARG A 8 3.00 -13.40 4.74
C ARG A 8 4.52 -13.24 4.76
N VAL A 9 5.01 -12.05 4.41
CA VAL A 9 6.45 -11.76 4.35
C VAL A 9 6.80 -10.39 4.96
N GLY A 10 7.99 -10.30 5.55
CA GLY A 10 8.54 -9.07 6.13
C GLY A 10 9.07 -8.09 5.08
N GLY A 11 9.20 -6.82 5.48
CA GLY A 11 9.82 -5.74 4.68
C GLY A 11 8.86 -5.05 3.70
N ALA A 12 8.75 -3.73 3.76
CA ALA A 12 7.94 -2.95 2.83
C ALA A 12 8.55 -2.99 1.41
N GLY A 13 9.85 -2.73 1.28
CA GLY A 13 10.58 -2.85 0.02
C GLY A 13 10.48 -4.25 -0.61
N ASN A 14 10.65 -5.31 0.18
CA ASN A 14 10.48 -6.69 -0.29
C ASN A 14 9.06 -6.92 -0.86
N LYS A 15 8.01 -6.44 -0.19
CA LYS A 15 6.64 -6.57 -0.70
C LYS A 15 6.42 -5.83 -2.02
N ILE A 16 7.09 -4.71 -2.26
CA ILE A 16 7.06 -4.04 -3.56
C ILE A 16 7.85 -4.82 -4.62
N ILE A 17 8.98 -5.43 -4.27
CA ILE A 17 9.71 -6.35 -5.17
C ILE A 17 8.80 -7.51 -5.61
N GLN A 18 8.05 -8.11 -4.68
CA GLN A 18 7.09 -9.17 -4.99
C GLN A 18 6.01 -8.72 -5.98
N LEU A 19 5.59 -7.45 -5.94
CA LEU A 19 4.63 -6.90 -6.91
C LEU A 19 5.27 -6.76 -8.30
N ILE A 20 6.45 -6.14 -8.40
CA ILE A 20 7.08 -5.87 -9.69
C ILE A 20 7.60 -7.14 -10.38
N GLU A 21 7.94 -8.18 -9.61
CA GLU A 21 8.32 -9.51 -10.12
C GLU A 21 7.12 -10.42 -10.42
N GLY A 22 5.88 -9.95 -10.23
CA GLY A 22 4.66 -10.71 -10.51
C GLY A 22 4.39 -11.88 -9.54
N LYS A 23 5.06 -11.90 -8.38
CA LYS A 23 4.86 -12.91 -7.33
C LYS A 23 3.65 -12.61 -6.44
N ALA A 24 3.21 -11.36 -6.40
CA ALA A 24 2.01 -10.92 -5.71
C ALA A 24 1.23 -9.91 -6.57
N SER A 25 -0.09 -9.88 -6.44
CA SER A 25 -0.95 -8.97 -7.21
C SER A 25 -1.29 -7.67 -6.46
N ALA A 26 -1.32 -7.74 -5.13
CA ALA A 26 -1.58 -6.59 -4.26
C ALA A 26 -0.84 -6.74 -2.93
N TYR A 27 -0.34 -5.62 -2.41
CA TYR A 27 0.14 -5.46 -1.05
C TYR A 27 -0.90 -4.66 -0.26
N VAL A 28 -1.55 -5.31 0.70
CA VAL A 28 -2.57 -4.70 1.56
C VAL A 28 -2.07 -4.69 3.01
N PHE A 29 -1.97 -3.49 3.59
CA PHE A 29 -1.63 -3.26 4.99
C PHE A 29 -2.68 -2.34 5.63
N ALA A 30 -3.77 -2.93 6.11
CA ALA A 30 -4.86 -2.22 6.75
C ALA A 30 -4.62 -2.03 8.27
N SER A 31 -3.51 -1.37 8.62
CA SER A 31 -3.14 -1.07 10.00
C SER A 31 -2.24 0.17 10.03
N PRO A 32 -2.22 0.94 11.13
CA PRO A 32 -1.09 1.83 11.40
C PRO A 32 0.18 0.99 11.62
N GLY A 33 1.35 1.58 11.34
CA GLY A 33 2.63 0.98 11.74
C GLY A 33 3.79 1.34 10.80
N CYS A 34 3.55 1.24 9.48
CA CYS A 34 4.51 1.72 8.49
C CYS A 34 4.62 3.24 8.54
N LYS A 35 5.82 3.75 8.32
CA LYS A 35 6.13 5.17 8.29
C LYS A 35 6.57 5.61 6.90
N LYS A 36 6.76 6.92 6.71
CA LYS A 36 7.17 7.50 5.44
C LYS A 36 8.45 6.89 4.87
N TRP A 37 9.42 6.54 5.71
CA TRP A 37 10.65 5.87 5.26
C TRP A 37 10.43 4.44 4.75
N ASP A 38 9.36 3.75 5.18
CA ASP A 38 9.04 2.41 4.68
C ASP A 38 8.45 2.45 3.26
N THR A 39 7.79 3.55 2.88
CA THR A 39 7.05 3.65 1.62
C THR A 39 7.69 4.56 0.58
N CYS A 40 8.47 5.58 0.96
CA CYS A 40 9.01 6.58 0.04
C CYS A 40 9.82 5.96 -1.12
N ALA A 41 10.91 5.25 -0.82
CA ALA A 41 11.73 4.64 -1.86
C ALA A 41 11.01 3.52 -2.63
N PRO A 42 10.28 2.60 -1.98
CA PRO A 42 9.57 1.54 -2.71
C PRO A 42 8.43 2.07 -3.59
N GLU A 43 7.73 3.12 -3.18
CA GLU A 43 6.67 3.74 -4.00
C GLU A 43 7.22 4.25 -5.33
N VAL A 44 8.35 4.96 -5.33
CA VAL A 44 8.96 5.48 -6.55
C VAL A 44 9.31 4.37 -7.53
N ILE A 45 9.87 3.26 -7.04
CA ILE A 45 10.17 2.08 -7.89
C ILE A 45 8.89 1.51 -8.49
N LEU A 46 7.83 1.36 -7.68
CA LEU A 46 6.56 0.84 -8.15
C LEU A 46 5.91 1.76 -9.20
N HIS A 47 5.91 3.07 -8.96
CA HIS A 47 5.37 4.07 -9.88
C HIS A 47 6.13 4.10 -11.20
N ALA A 48 7.46 3.95 -11.17
CA ALA A 48 8.31 3.93 -12.37
C ALA A 48 7.95 2.81 -13.36
N VAL A 49 7.30 1.74 -12.89
CA VAL A 49 6.82 0.62 -13.72
C VAL A 49 5.29 0.59 -13.87
N GLY A 50 4.64 1.74 -13.61
CA GLY A 50 3.21 1.96 -13.80
C GLY A 50 2.30 1.40 -12.70
N GLY A 51 2.87 1.00 -11.56
CA GLY A 51 2.09 0.63 -10.38
C GLY A 51 1.65 1.84 -9.56
N LYS A 52 0.85 1.60 -8.53
CA LYS A 52 0.31 2.63 -7.65
C LYS A 52 0.40 2.20 -6.18
N LEU A 53 0.75 3.15 -5.31
CA LEU A 53 0.75 3.01 -3.86
C LEU A 53 -0.03 4.17 -3.25
N THR A 54 -0.93 3.87 -2.33
CA THR A 54 -1.78 4.83 -1.61
C THR A 54 -1.96 4.38 -0.16
N ASP A 55 -2.67 5.18 0.63
CA ASP A 55 -3.34 4.64 1.81
C ASP A 55 -4.53 3.73 1.42
N ILE A 56 -5.22 3.16 2.41
CA ILE A 56 -6.40 2.31 2.16
C ILE A 56 -7.61 3.07 1.58
N HIS A 57 -7.61 4.40 1.65
CA HIS A 57 -8.68 5.24 1.10
C HIS A 57 -8.46 5.55 -0.38
N GLY A 58 -7.22 5.45 -0.86
CA GLY A 58 -6.79 5.83 -2.19
C GLY A 58 -6.06 7.16 -2.26
N ASN A 59 -5.75 7.78 -1.11
CA ASN A 59 -5.00 9.03 -1.05
C ASN A 59 -3.51 8.78 -1.30
N ALA A 60 -2.87 9.68 -2.05
CA ALA A 60 -1.43 9.66 -2.22
C ALA A 60 -0.72 9.99 -0.90
N LEU A 61 0.35 9.25 -0.59
CA LEU A 61 1.17 9.54 0.57
C LEU A 61 1.98 10.81 0.35
N GLN A 62 2.15 11.60 1.42
CA GLN A 62 2.90 12.85 1.39
C GLN A 62 4.26 12.68 2.09
N TYR A 63 5.30 13.30 1.55
CA TYR A 63 6.69 13.12 2.00
C TYR A 63 7.43 14.43 2.29
N ASN A 64 6.70 15.54 2.43
CA ASN A 64 7.31 16.82 2.81
C ASN A 64 7.88 16.75 4.23
N ARG A 65 8.74 17.71 4.58
CA ARG A 65 9.49 17.75 5.83
C ARG A 65 8.58 17.79 7.07
N GLU A 66 7.42 18.41 6.95
CA GLU A 66 6.49 18.68 8.05
C GLU A 66 5.44 17.56 8.23
N VAL A 67 5.41 16.56 7.35
CA VAL A 67 4.41 15.50 7.39
C VAL A 67 4.57 14.61 8.61
N LYS A 68 3.45 14.14 9.17
CA LYS A 68 3.48 13.07 10.17
C LYS A 68 4.18 11.83 9.60
N HIS A 69 5.17 11.32 10.33
CA HIS A 69 5.93 10.14 9.89
C HIS A 69 5.06 8.89 9.76
N MET A 70 4.00 8.76 10.54
CA MET A 70 3.12 7.57 10.51
C MET A 70 2.25 7.55 9.24
N ASN A 71 2.09 6.38 8.62
CA ASN A 71 1.02 6.11 7.65
C ASN A 71 -0.18 5.55 8.42
N SER A 72 -0.96 6.44 9.03
CA SER A 72 -2.08 6.12 9.94
C SER A 72 -3.21 5.38 9.25
N ALA A 73 -3.45 5.69 7.97
CA ALA A 73 -4.44 5.02 7.12
C ALA A 73 -3.91 3.78 6.39
N GLY A 74 -2.81 3.17 6.85
CA GLY A 74 -2.26 1.97 6.24
C GLY A 74 -1.66 2.19 4.84
N VAL A 75 -1.50 1.10 4.08
CA VAL A 75 -0.92 1.09 2.73
C VAL A 75 -1.66 0.11 1.82
N LEU A 76 -1.96 0.54 0.61
CA LEU A 76 -2.44 -0.29 -0.50
C LEU A 76 -1.53 -0.07 -1.70
N ALA A 77 -0.87 -1.13 -2.18
CA ALA A 77 0.01 -1.05 -3.34
C ALA A 77 -0.26 -2.17 -4.34
N THR A 78 -0.23 -1.85 -5.64
CA THR A 78 -0.56 -2.78 -6.72
C THR A 78 0.23 -2.43 -7.97
N LEU A 79 0.74 -3.43 -8.71
CA LEU A 79 1.33 -3.18 -10.02
C LEU A 79 0.26 -2.90 -11.10
N ARG A 80 -0.88 -3.58 -11.02
CA ARG A 80 -2.01 -3.47 -11.96
C ARG A 80 -3.33 -3.52 -11.19
N ASN A 81 -4.42 -3.08 -11.82
CA ASN A 81 -5.79 -3.16 -11.28
C ASN A 81 -5.99 -2.49 -9.91
N HIS A 82 -5.38 -1.35 -9.66
CA HIS A 82 -5.46 -0.69 -8.34
C HIS A 82 -6.90 -0.45 -7.89
N ASP A 83 -7.76 0.05 -8.78
CA ASP A 83 -9.16 0.36 -8.47
C ASP A 83 -9.99 -0.88 -8.11
N TYR A 84 -9.62 -2.05 -8.65
CA TYR A 84 -10.23 -3.33 -8.28
C TYR A 84 -9.98 -3.66 -6.81
N TYR A 85 -8.75 -3.46 -6.32
CA TYR A 85 -8.43 -3.73 -4.92
C TYR A 85 -8.96 -2.64 -4.00
N ALA A 86 -8.86 -1.36 -4.40
CA ALA A 86 -9.35 -0.22 -3.64
C ALA A 86 -10.87 -0.30 -3.40
N SER A 87 -11.66 -0.64 -4.43
CA SER A 87 -13.13 -0.81 -4.33
C SER A 87 -13.56 -1.97 -3.41
N ARG A 88 -12.64 -2.88 -3.07
CA ARG A 88 -12.90 -4.03 -2.18
C ARG A 88 -12.45 -3.83 -0.75
N VAL A 89 -11.89 -2.67 -0.41
CA VAL A 89 -11.60 -2.28 0.97
C VAL A 89 -12.93 -2.03 1.68
N PRO A 90 -13.28 -2.81 2.74
CA PRO A 90 -14.53 -2.66 3.45
C PRO A 90 -14.67 -1.28 4.09
N GLU A 91 -15.90 -0.77 4.17
CA GLU A 91 -16.19 0.51 4.82
C GLU A 91 -15.80 0.50 6.31
N SER A 92 -15.97 -0.63 6.99
CA SER A 92 -15.52 -0.79 8.38
C SER A 92 -14.02 -0.57 8.56
N VAL A 93 -13.19 -0.98 7.58
CA VAL A 93 -11.74 -0.73 7.58
C VAL A 93 -11.44 0.74 7.31
N ARG A 94 -12.15 1.34 6.34
CA ARG A 94 -12.02 2.78 6.03
C ARG A 94 -12.34 3.65 7.25
N ASN A 95 -13.42 3.34 7.97
CA ASN A 95 -13.82 4.08 9.15
C ASN A 95 -12.87 3.90 10.34
N ALA A 96 -12.20 2.75 10.46
CA ALA A 96 -11.25 2.48 11.53
C ALA A 96 -9.87 3.14 11.32
N LEU A 97 -9.52 3.52 10.09
CA LEU A 97 -8.18 3.98 9.72
C LEU A 97 -8.24 5.40 9.15
N VAL A 98 -7.98 6.40 10.00
CA VAL A 98 -8.07 7.82 9.61
C VAL A 98 -6.69 8.34 9.17
N PRO A 99 -6.56 9.00 8.00
CA PRO A 99 -5.29 9.57 7.52
C PRO A 99 -4.63 10.58 8.47
#